data_AF-A0A0N8HA74-F1
#
_entry.id   AF-A0A0N8HA74-F1
#
_cell.length_a   1.000
_cell.length_b   1.000
_cell.length_c   1.000
_cell.angle_alpha   90.00
_cell.angle_beta   90.00
_cell.angle_gamma   90.00
#
_symmetry.space_group_name_H-M   'P 1'
#
loop_
_entity.id
_entity.type
_entity.pdbx_description
1 polymer ?
#
loop_
_entity_poly.entity_id
_entity_poly.type
_entity_poly.pdbx_seq_one_letter_code
_entity_poly.pdbx_strand_id
1 'polypeptide(L)'
;MLENILKPWPWYVAGPVIGLTIPLLLILGNKTFGISNSMRHFCAAVIPGKVPFFQYDWKKEQWIFFFASGIIIGAFVAVNFLSNGADVDLNPQTIAELKALGVNNFNGLLPSDIFTLSELFSLKGFFFIILGGFLVGFGTRYAGGCTSGHAIMGLSNLQWPSLVATVCFMIGGFMMTHLFFPFIFKLF
;
A
#
# COMPACT_ATOMS: atom_id res chain seq x y z
N MET A 1 -3.51 -11.87 -27.85
CA MET A 1 -4.45 -11.28 -26.88
C MET A 1 -4.00 -11.51 -25.44
N LEU A 2 -3.72 -12.76 -25.02
CA LEU A 2 -3.18 -13.05 -23.68
C LEU A 2 -1.85 -12.32 -23.39
N GLU A 3 -0.93 -12.26 -24.34
CA GLU A 3 0.37 -11.57 -24.16
C GLU A 3 0.25 -10.08 -23.81
N ASN A 4 -0.82 -9.41 -24.23
CA ASN A 4 -1.03 -7.99 -23.89
C ASN A 4 -1.60 -7.83 -22.47
N ILE A 5 -2.27 -8.85 -21.94
CA ILE A 5 -2.79 -8.86 -20.57
C ILE A 5 -1.67 -9.19 -19.57
N LEU A 6 -0.72 -10.04 -19.98
CA LEU A 6 0.38 -10.52 -19.14
C LEU A 6 1.53 -9.52 -18.97
N LYS A 7 1.62 -8.49 -19.81
CA LYS A 7 2.64 -7.44 -19.72
C LYS A 7 2.23 -6.37 -18.72
N PRO A 8 3.17 -5.65 -18.09
CA PRO A 8 2.86 -4.46 -17.29
C PRO A 8 2.07 -3.45 -18.13
N TRP A 9 0.93 -2.99 -17.61
CA TRP A 9 0.11 -2.01 -18.31
C TRP A 9 0.72 -0.61 -18.16
N PRO A 10 0.73 0.20 -19.24
CA PRO A 10 1.14 1.59 -19.13
C PRO A 10 0.30 2.35 -18.10
N TRP A 11 0.93 3.30 -17.41
CA TRP A 11 0.28 4.10 -16.37
C TRP A 11 -0.97 4.84 -16.87
N TYR A 12 -0.99 5.25 -18.14
CA TYR A 12 -2.13 5.94 -18.76
C TYR A 12 -3.33 5.02 -19.06
N VAL A 13 -3.16 3.69 -18.94
CA VAL A 13 -4.26 2.71 -19.01
C VAL A 13 -4.65 2.30 -17.58
N ALA A 14 -3.68 1.87 -16.78
CA ALA A 14 -3.93 1.39 -15.43
C ALA A 14 -4.52 2.49 -14.52
N GLY A 15 -4.01 3.71 -14.63
CA GLY A 15 -4.46 4.86 -13.85
C GLY A 15 -5.94 5.17 -14.03
N PRO A 16 -6.42 5.45 -15.26
CA PRO A 16 -7.84 5.64 -15.52
C PRO A 16 -8.71 4.45 -15.13
N VAL A 17 -8.27 3.21 -15.35
CA VAL A 17 -9.02 2.01 -14.95
C VAL A 17 -9.22 1.96 -13.44
N ILE A 18 -8.15 2.18 -12.65
CA ILE A 18 -8.23 2.26 -11.19
C ILE A 18 -9.13 3.44 -10.78
N GLY A 19 -8.96 4.61 -11.41
CA GLY A 19 -9.76 5.81 -11.14
C GLY A 19 -11.26 5.58 -11.37
N LEU A 20 -11.63 4.87 -12.44
CA LEU A 20 -13.03 4.53 -12.77
C LEU A 20 -13.67 3.57 -11.78
N THR A 21 -12.90 2.81 -11.00
CA THR A 21 -13.47 1.98 -9.93
C THR A 21 -14.16 2.81 -8.86
N ILE A 22 -13.72 4.05 -8.62
CA ILE A 22 -14.29 4.96 -7.62
C ILE A 22 -15.72 5.40 -7.96
N PRO A 23 -16.00 6.03 -9.13
CA PRO A 23 -17.36 6.37 -9.50
C PRO A 23 -18.22 5.12 -9.63
N LEU A 24 -17.68 3.99 -10.08
CA LEU A 24 -18.42 2.73 -10.12
C LEU A 24 -18.91 2.29 -8.73
N LEU A 25 -18.03 2.33 -7.72
CA LEU A 25 -18.39 1.99 -6.33
C LEU A 25 -19.38 2.99 -5.71
N LEU A 26 -19.24 4.28 -6.04
CA LEU A 26 -20.13 5.33 -5.57
C LEU A 26 -21.52 5.23 -6.21
N ILE A 27 -21.60 5.03 -7.53
CA ILE A 27 -22.87 4.95 -8.27
C ILE A 27 -23.62 3.65 -7.94
N LEU A 28 -22.93 2.51 -7.91
CA LEU A 28 -23.59 1.21 -7.71
C LEU A 28 -23.97 0.94 -6.25
N GLY A 29 -23.21 1.44 -5.29
CA GLY A 29 -23.36 1.02 -3.89
C GLY A 29 -23.25 2.12 -2.85
N ASN A 30 -23.03 3.38 -3.28
CA ASN A 30 -22.69 4.50 -2.39
C ASN A 30 -21.61 4.10 -1.36
N LYS A 31 -20.63 3.30 -1.79
CA LYS A 31 -19.59 2.74 -0.92
C LYS A 31 -18.31 3.56 -1.02
N THR A 32 -17.68 3.78 0.13
CA THR A 32 -16.40 4.48 0.20
C THR A 32 -15.24 3.55 -0.13
N PHE A 33 -14.24 4.05 -0.85
CA PHE A 33 -13.00 3.34 -1.14
C PHE A 33 -11.93 3.66 -0.09
N GLY A 34 -11.49 2.65 0.65
CA GLY A 34 -10.44 2.81 1.67
C GLY A 34 -10.12 1.49 2.37
N ILE A 35 -8.83 1.19 2.54
CA ILE A 35 -8.40 -0.09 3.13
C ILE A 35 -8.12 0.04 4.63
N SER A 36 -7.61 1.17 5.11
CA SER A 36 -7.17 1.32 6.50
C SER A 36 -8.27 1.07 7.54
N ASN A 37 -9.51 1.40 7.21
CA ASN A 37 -10.65 1.13 8.09
C ASN A 37 -10.87 -0.38 8.32
N SER A 38 -10.53 -1.24 7.35
CA SER A 38 -10.65 -2.71 7.49
C SER A 38 -9.87 -3.25 8.70
N MET A 39 -8.68 -2.71 8.95
CA MET A 39 -7.87 -3.08 10.12
C MET A 39 -8.54 -2.66 11.43
N ARG A 40 -9.16 -1.47 11.48
CA ARG A 40 -9.92 -1.01 12.65
C ARG A 40 -11.14 -1.88 12.91
N HIS A 41 -11.89 -2.24 11.85
CA HIS A 41 -13.05 -3.11 11.96
C HIS A 41 -12.66 -4.52 12.42
N PHE A 42 -11.55 -5.05 11.92
CA PHE A 42 -11.01 -6.33 12.36
C PHE A 42 -10.67 -6.30 13.85
N CYS A 43 -9.94 -5.27 14.30
CA CYS A 43 -9.65 -5.07 15.71
C CYS A 43 -10.93 -4.96 16.57
N ALA A 44 -11.94 -4.22 16.10
CA ALA A 44 -13.22 -4.10 16.80
C ALA A 44 -14.02 -5.41 16.86
N ALA A 45 -13.82 -6.33 15.89
CA ALA A 45 -14.48 -7.62 15.86
C ALA A 45 -13.79 -8.67 16.74
N VAL A 46 -12.45 -8.62 16.86
CA VAL A 46 -11.65 -9.65 17.53
C VAL A 46 -11.23 -9.26 18.95
N ILE A 47 -11.02 -7.97 19.24
CA ILE A 47 -10.55 -7.54 20.57
C ILE A 47 -11.73 -7.58 21.56
N PRO A 48 -11.70 -8.43 22.59
CA PRO A 48 -12.81 -8.59 23.55
C PRO A 48 -12.93 -7.43 24.55
N GLY A 49 -12.05 -6.43 24.46
CA GLY A 49 -11.99 -5.29 25.37
C GLY A 49 -13.09 -4.25 25.10
N LYS A 50 -13.70 -3.73 26.16
CA LYS A 50 -14.66 -2.61 26.12
C LYS A 50 -13.96 -1.25 25.90
N VAL A 51 -13.03 -1.17 24.96
CA VAL A 51 -12.37 0.10 24.65
C VAL A 51 -13.35 0.98 23.87
N PRO A 52 -13.67 2.21 24.33
CA PRO A 52 -14.67 3.07 23.67
C PRO A 52 -14.39 3.30 22.18
N PHE A 53 -13.11 3.32 21.79
CA PHE A 53 -12.68 3.47 20.40
C PHE A 53 -13.18 2.35 19.45
N PHE A 54 -13.37 1.13 19.96
CA PHE A 54 -13.86 -0.03 19.20
C PHE A 54 -15.36 -0.26 19.36
N GLN A 55 -16.04 0.53 20.19
CA GLN A 55 -17.48 0.44 20.41
C GLN A 55 -18.26 1.25 19.37
N TYR A 56 -18.38 0.69 18.17
CA TYR A 56 -19.22 1.24 17.11
C TYR A 56 -19.77 0.11 16.25
N ASP A 57 -20.81 0.40 15.46
CA ASP A 57 -21.41 -0.58 14.57
C ASP A 57 -20.54 -0.78 13.31
N TRP A 58 -19.49 -1.58 13.45
CA TRP A 58 -18.60 -1.94 12.35
C TRP A 58 -19.30 -2.78 11.28
N LYS A 59 -20.47 -3.38 11.58
CA LYS A 59 -21.17 -4.25 10.63
C LYS A 59 -21.74 -3.46 9.44
N LYS A 60 -22.05 -2.17 9.64
CA LYS A 60 -22.51 -1.28 8.56
C LYS A 60 -21.53 -1.16 7.39
N GLU A 61 -20.24 -1.32 7.67
CA GLU A 61 -19.14 -1.22 6.70
C GLU A 61 -18.56 -2.61 6.33
N GLN A 62 -19.33 -3.70 6.52
CA GLN A 62 -18.89 -5.07 6.22
C GLN A 62 -18.40 -5.27 4.77
N TRP A 63 -18.91 -4.48 3.83
CA TRP A 63 -18.47 -4.46 2.44
C TRP A 63 -16.94 -4.33 2.31
N ILE A 64 -16.30 -3.61 3.22
CA ILE A 64 -14.86 -3.37 3.18
C ILE A 64 -14.04 -4.67 3.34
N PHE A 65 -14.58 -5.68 4.03
CA PHE A 65 -13.95 -6.99 4.16
C PHE A 65 -14.05 -7.81 2.86
N PHE A 66 -15.19 -7.73 2.16
CA PHE A 66 -15.32 -8.32 0.83
C PHE A 66 -14.35 -7.67 -0.14
N PHE A 67 -14.22 -6.34 -0.09
CA PHE A 67 -13.28 -5.59 -0.90
C PHE A 67 -11.82 -5.97 -0.59
N ALA A 68 -11.42 -6.00 0.68
CA ALA A 68 -10.08 -6.43 1.09
C ALA A 68 -9.76 -7.87 0.67
N SER A 69 -10.72 -8.79 0.83
CA SER A 69 -10.57 -10.19 0.38
C SER A 69 -10.43 -10.28 -1.14
N GLY A 70 -11.22 -9.49 -1.87
CA GLY A 70 -11.11 -9.37 -3.33
C GLY A 70 -9.76 -8.86 -3.79
N ILE A 71 -9.14 -7.91 -3.07
CA ILE A 71 -7.77 -7.45 -3.35
C ILE A 71 -6.77 -8.59 -3.15
N ILE A 72 -6.88 -9.36 -2.07
CA ILE A 72 -5.97 -10.49 -1.79
C ILE A 72 -6.10 -11.56 -2.87
N ILE A 73 -7.32 -11.96 -3.23
CA ILE A 73 -7.59 -12.94 -4.28
C ILE A 73 -7.10 -12.42 -5.63
N GLY A 74 -7.39 -11.15 -5.94
CA GLY A 74 -6.94 -10.50 -7.16
C GLY A 74 -5.42 -10.46 -7.27
N ALA A 75 -4.71 -10.12 -6.19
CA ALA A 75 -3.26 -10.16 -6.14
C ALA A 75 -2.71 -11.59 -6.31
N PHE A 76 -3.32 -12.58 -5.67
CA PHE A 76 -2.92 -13.99 -5.84
C PHE A 76 -3.10 -14.45 -7.29
N VAL A 77 -4.24 -14.15 -7.91
CA VAL A 77 -4.49 -14.49 -9.32
C VAL A 77 -3.53 -13.73 -10.24
N ALA A 78 -3.28 -12.45 -9.95
CA ALA A 78 -2.37 -11.63 -10.72
C ALA A 78 -0.95 -12.19 -10.74
N VAL A 79 -0.42 -12.56 -9.58
CA VAL A 79 0.95 -13.07 -9.45
C VAL A 79 1.11 -14.48 -10.02
N ASN A 80 0.14 -15.38 -9.82
CA ASN A 80 0.29 -16.79 -10.22
C ASN A 80 -0.16 -17.08 -11.66
N PHE A 81 -1.11 -16.32 -12.21
CA PHE A 81 -1.73 -16.63 -13.51
C PHE A 81 -1.60 -15.50 -14.53
N LEU A 82 -1.42 -14.25 -14.10
CA LEU A 82 -1.39 -13.09 -15.00
C LEU A 82 -0.02 -12.39 -15.05
N SER A 83 1.01 -12.95 -14.41
CA SER A 83 2.38 -12.44 -14.50
C SER A 83 3.14 -13.16 -15.61
N ASN A 84 3.86 -12.41 -16.44
CA ASN A 84 4.82 -12.96 -17.40
C ASN A 84 6.20 -13.25 -16.77
N GLY A 85 6.35 -13.07 -15.45
CA GLY A 85 7.63 -13.20 -14.76
C GLY A 85 8.68 -12.16 -15.16
N ALA A 86 8.29 -11.08 -15.85
CA ALA A 86 9.20 -9.99 -16.17
C ALA A 86 9.54 -9.21 -14.90
N ASP A 87 10.82 -8.91 -14.73
CA ASP A 87 11.29 -8.03 -13.66
C ASP A 87 10.74 -6.61 -13.85
N VAL A 88 10.67 -5.87 -12.74
CA VAL A 88 10.27 -4.48 -12.77
C VAL A 88 11.31 -3.68 -13.57
N ASP A 89 10.86 -2.96 -14.59
CA ASP A 89 11.71 -2.07 -15.39
C ASP A 89 12.15 -0.85 -14.56
N LEU A 90 13.25 -1.02 -13.82
CA LEU A 90 13.82 -0.01 -12.95
C LEU A 90 14.87 0.83 -13.68
N ASN A 91 14.90 2.13 -13.40
CA ASN A 91 15.92 3.03 -13.94
C ASN A 91 17.33 2.52 -13.54
N PRO A 92 18.28 2.37 -14.50
CA PRO A 92 19.64 1.93 -14.22
C PRO A 92 20.37 2.74 -13.13
N GLN A 93 20.08 4.03 -13.02
CA GLN A 93 20.63 4.90 -11.96
C GLN A 93 20.13 4.47 -10.58
N THR A 94 18.83 4.19 -10.45
CA THR A 94 18.22 3.71 -9.21
C THR A 94 18.78 2.35 -8.80
N ILE A 95 19.03 1.46 -9.77
CA ILE A 95 19.68 0.17 -9.49
C ILE A 95 21.09 0.38 -8.94
N ALA A 96 21.87 1.30 -9.53
CA ALA A 96 23.22 1.59 -9.07
C ALA A 96 23.23 2.18 -7.64
N GLU A 97 22.31 3.10 -7.34
CA GLU A 97 22.14 3.68 -6.01
C GLU A 97 21.72 2.64 -4.97
N LEU A 98 20.74 1.78 -5.29
CA LEU A 98 20.28 0.73 -4.37
C LEU A 98 21.33 -0.35 -4.13
N LYS A 99 22.14 -0.70 -5.14
CA LYS A 99 23.31 -1.58 -4.98
C LYS A 99 24.36 -0.97 -4.07
N ALA A 100 24.62 0.34 -4.18
CA ALA A 100 25.53 1.04 -3.27
C ALA A 100 25.03 1.04 -1.82
N LEU A 101 23.71 0.92 -1.61
CA LEU A 101 23.07 0.76 -0.30
C LEU A 101 22.95 -0.70 0.17
N GLY A 102 23.51 -1.67 -0.56
CA GLY A 102 23.52 -3.08 -0.16
C GLY A 102 22.28 -3.88 -0.57
N VAL A 103 21.46 -3.38 -1.50
CA VAL A 103 20.36 -4.15 -2.15
C VAL A 103 20.87 -4.75 -3.45
N ASN A 104 20.97 -6.08 -3.50
CA ASN A 104 21.59 -6.78 -4.61
C ASN A 104 20.59 -7.54 -5.48
N ASN A 105 19.46 -7.95 -4.89
CA ASN A 105 18.44 -8.73 -5.55
C ASN A 105 17.25 -7.86 -5.95
N PHE A 106 17.04 -7.70 -7.25
CA PHE A 106 15.93 -6.95 -7.85
C PHE A 106 14.98 -7.87 -8.62
N ASN A 107 15.11 -9.19 -8.45
CA ASN A 107 14.27 -10.15 -9.14
C ASN A 107 12.85 -10.13 -8.56
N GLY A 108 11.85 -10.00 -9.43
CA GLY A 108 10.44 -9.92 -9.02
C GLY A 108 10.00 -8.52 -8.56
N LEU A 109 8.91 -8.48 -7.79
CA LEU A 109 8.22 -7.22 -7.44
C LEU A 109 8.86 -6.46 -6.26
N LEU A 110 9.55 -7.18 -5.37
CA LEU A 110 10.14 -6.64 -4.14
C LEU A 110 11.52 -7.27 -3.91
N PRO A 111 12.50 -6.50 -3.41
CA PRO A 111 13.81 -7.03 -3.11
C PRO A 111 13.75 -8.03 -1.96
N SER A 112 14.15 -9.28 -2.23
CA SER A 112 14.16 -10.37 -1.26
C SER A 112 15.14 -10.15 -0.10
N ASP A 113 16.15 -9.31 -0.31
CA ASP A 113 17.12 -8.88 0.71
C ASP A 113 16.49 -8.05 1.86
N ILE A 114 15.22 -7.67 1.72
CA ILE A 114 14.47 -6.88 2.71
C ILE A 114 13.15 -7.57 3.04
N PHE A 115 12.42 -8.04 2.03
CA PHE A 115 11.04 -8.51 2.17
C PHE A 115 10.92 -10.03 2.16
N THR A 116 11.64 -10.70 3.07
CA THR A 116 11.55 -12.16 3.26
C THR A 116 11.21 -12.50 4.71
N LEU A 117 10.48 -13.60 4.92
CA LEU A 117 10.09 -14.04 6.27
C LEU A 117 11.29 -14.39 7.15
N SER A 118 12.39 -14.88 6.56
CA SER A 118 13.67 -15.11 7.25
C SER A 118 14.31 -13.82 7.74
N GLU A 119 14.14 -12.71 7.00
CA GLU A 119 14.65 -11.39 7.37
C GLU A 119 13.76 -10.69 8.40
N LEU A 120 12.53 -11.16 8.63
CA LEU A 120 11.60 -10.50 9.56
C LEU A 120 12.16 -10.40 10.99
N PHE A 121 12.96 -11.38 11.41
CA PHE A 121 13.63 -11.40 12.71
C PHE A 121 15.07 -10.86 12.67
N SER A 122 15.56 -10.41 11.51
CA SER A 122 16.83 -9.71 11.41
C SER A 122 16.67 -8.26 11.86
N LEU A 123 17.77 -7.63 12.30
CA LEU A 123 17.78 -6.22 12.68
C LEU A 123 17.25 -5.32 11.55
N LYS A 124 17.61 -5.66 10.30
CA LYS A 124 17.18 -4.99 9.09
C LYS A 124 15.67 -5.14 8.88
N GLY A 125 15.14 -6.36 8.87
CA GLY A 125 13.70 -6.58 8.68
C GLY A 125 12.85 -6.04 9.82
N PHE A 126 13.33 -6.09 11.07
CA PHE A 126 12.65 -5.45 12.19
C PHE A 126 12.48 -3.93 11.95
N PHE A 127 13.53 -3.25 11.48
CA PHE A 127 13.44 -1.81 11.24
C PHE A 127 12.57 -1.45 10.03
N PHE A 128 12.75 -2.14 8.90
CA PHE A 128 12.01 -1.81 7.68
C PHE A 128 10.56 -2.30 7.69
N ILE A 129 10.31 -3.52 8.18
CA ILE A 129 8.97 -4.15 8.13
C ILE A 129 8.18 -3.81 9.40
N ILE A 130 8.72 -4.10 10.58
CA ILE A 130 7.95 -3.98 11.83
C ILE A 130 7.78 -2.50 12.22
N LEU A 131 8.89 -1.77 12.36
CA LEU A 131 8.83 -0.35 12.71
C LEU A 131 8.20 0.47 11.58
N GLY A 132 8.56 0.20 10.32
CA GLY A 132 7.94 0.83 9.15
C GLY A 132 6.43 0.61 9.11
N GLY A 133 5.96 -0.64 9.26
CA GLY A 133 4.53 -0.98 9.29
C GLY A 133 3.80 -0.33 10.46
N PHE A 134 4.42 -0.28 11.64
CA PHE A 134 3.86 0.43 12.80
C PHE A 134 3.68 1.92 12.54
N LEU A 135 4.71 2.60 12.00
CA LEU A 135 4.66 4.02 11.67
C LEU A 135 3.62 4.33 10.59
N VAL A 136 3.49 3.47 9.57
CA VAL A 136 2.44 3.59 8.55
C VAL A 136 1.05 3.45 9.18
N GLY A 137 0.85 2.47 10.06
CA GLY A 137 -0.42 2.28 10.76
C GLY A 137 -0.78 3.47 11.67
N PHE A 138 0.18 3.94 12.46
CA PHE A 138 0.03 5.11 13.31
C PHE A 138 -0.28 6.37 12.50
N GLY A 139 0.52 6.66 11.47
CA GLY A 139 0.37 7.83 10.61
C GLY A 139 -0.95 7.83 9.84
N THR A 140 -1.35 6.68 9.31
CA THR A 140 -2.66 6.50 8.65
C THR A 140 -3.81 6.86 9.59
N ARG A 141 -3.74 6.45 10.86
CA ARG A 141 -4.77 6.80 11.83
C ARG A 141 -4.74 8.27 12.20
N TYR A 142 -3.55 8.83 12.38
CA TYR A 142 -3.35 10.25 12.70
C TYR A 142 -3.89 11.16 11.58
N ALA A 143 -3.64 10.80 10.33
CA ALA A 143 -4.16 11.53 9.16
C ALA A 143 -5.67 11.34 8.93
N GLY A 144 -6.30 10.34 9.56
CA GLY A 144 -7.71 10.02 9.36
C GLY A 144 -7.98 9.20 8.08
N GLY A 145 -6.95 8.64 7.45
CA GLY A 145 -7.04 7.87 6.22
C GLY A 145 -5.67 7.45 5.69
N CYS A 146 -5.64 6.43 4.83
CA CYS A 146 -4.44 6.00 4.11
C CYS A 146 -4.38 6.66 2.72
N THR A 147 -3.32 6.38 1.96
CA THR A 147 -3.15 6.85 0.58
C THR A 147 -4.36 6.53 -0.30
N SER A 148 -4.93 5.33 -0.18
CA SER A 148 -6.13 4.96 -0.95
C SER A 148 -7.36 5.82 -0.59
N GLY A 149 -7.50 6.24 0.69
CA GLY A 149 -8.60 7.08 1.14
C GLY A 149 -8.43 8.54 0.73
N HIS A 150 -7.25 9.12 0.97
CA HIS A 150 -7.00 10.53 0.65
C HIS A 150 -6.67 10.76 -0.83
N ALA A 151 -5.74 10.00 -1.40
CA ALA A 151 -5.24 10.26 -2.75
C ALA A 151 -6.16 9.72 -3.85
N ILE A 152 -6.80 8.56 -3.64
CA ILE A 152 -7.71 7.99 -4.65
C ILE A 152 -9.11 8.56 -4.43
N MET A 153 -9.77 8.26 -3.31
CA MET A 153 -11.16 8.71 -3.09
C MET A 153 -11.27 10.22 -2.79
N GLY A 154 -10.46 10.72 -1.85
CA GLY A 154 -10.58 12.09 -1.33
C GLY A 154 -10.28 13.16 -2.38
N LEU A 155 -9.24 12.98 -3.19
CA LEU A 155 -8.94 13.87 -4.31
C LEU A 155 -9.99 13.79 -5.42
N SER A 156 -10.52 12.60 -5.74
CA SER A 156 -11.64 12.47 -6.68
C SER A 156 -12.90 13.18 -6.21
N ASN A 157 -13.08 13.31 -4.89
CA ASN A 157 -14.18 14.08 -4.28
C ASN A 157 -13.79 15.55 -3.96
N LEU A 158 -12.66 16.04 -4.50
CA LEU A 158 -12.17 17.43 -4.36
C LEU A 158 -12.03 17.90 -2.90
N GLN A 159 -11.67 16.99 -1.99
CA GLN A 159 -11.52 17.33 -0.58
C GLN A 159 -10.20 18.03 -0.30
N TRP A 160 -10.26 19.28 0.16
CA TRP A 160 -9.08 20.06 0.53
C TRP A 160 -8.18 19.36 1.58
N PRO A 161 -8.72 18.77 2.67
CA PRO A 161 -7.88 18.05 3.64
C PRO A 161 -7.13 16.87 3.02
N SER A 162 -7.74 16.19 2.05
CA SER A 162 -7.13 15.06 1.34
C SER A 162 -6.00 15.48 0.40
N LEU A 163 -6.09 16.67 -0.19
CA LEU A 163 -4.99 17.25 -0.94
C LEU A 163 -3.79 17.54 -0.04
N VAL A 164 -4.02 18.22 1.10
CA VAL A 164 -2.96 18.52 2.06
C VAL A 164 -2.30 17.22 2.57
N ALA A 165 -3.11 16.23 2.96
CA ALA A 165 -2.60 14.93 3.42
C ALA A 165 -1.75 14.24 2.34
N THR A 166 -2.21 14.23 1.08
CA THR A 166 -1.50 13.59 -0.04
C THR A 166 -0.17 14.28 -0.32
N VAL A 167 -0.12 15.62 -0.29
CA VAL A 167 1.13 16.37 -0.44
C VAL A 167 2.11 16.03 0.68
N CYS A 168 1.64 15.99 1.94
CA CYS A 168 2.47 15.59 3.08
C CYS A 168 2.98 14.15 2.98
N PHE A 169 2.15 13.21 2.50
CA PHE A 169 2.59 11.82 2.27
C PHE A 169 3.71 11.74 1.23
N MET A 170 3.60 12.50 0.14
CA MET A 170 4.63 12.55 -0.90
C MET A 170 5.94 13.17 -0.39
N ILE A 171 5.85 14.28 0.33
CA ILE A 171 7.02 14.92 0.97
C ILE A 171 7.68 13.94 1.94
N GLY A 172 6.91 13.26 2.79
CA GLY A 172 7.42 12.25 3.71
C GLY A 172 8.11 11.09 2.98
N GLY A 173 7.54 10.63 1.87
CA GLY A 173 8.14 9.60 1.02
C GLY A 173 9.49 10.06 0.43
N PHE A 174 9.55 11.25 -0.16
CA PHE A 174 10.81 11.79 -0.69
C PHE A 174 11.84 12.01 0.41
N MET A 175 11.44 12.51 1.58
CA MET A 175 12.33 12.64 2.72
C MET A 175 12.86 11.28 3.17
N MET A 176 12.01 10.26 3.25
CA MET A 176 12.42 8.92 3.60
C MET A 176 13.47 8.37 2.63
N THR A 177 13.21 8.48 1.33
CA THR A 177 14.09 7.93 0.29
C THR A 177 15.42 8.67 0.17
N HIS A 178 15.42 10.01 0.23
CA HIS A 178 16.62 10.80 -0.04
C HIS A 178 17.40 11.20 1.21
N LEU A 179 16.72 11.37 2.35
CA LEU A 179 17.37 11.78 3.59
C LEU A 179 17.61 10.58 4.50
N PHE A 180 16.59 9.75 4.78
CA PHE A 180 16.71 8.73 5.83
C PHE A 180 17.30 7.39 5.36
N PHE A 181 16.93 6.90 4.17
CA PHE A 181 17.44 5.61 3.64
C PHE A 181 18.97 5.52 3.63
N PRO A 182 19.74 6.52 3.16
CA PRO A 182 21.19 6.44 3.17
C PRO A 182 21.82 6.26 4.56
N PHE A 183 21.14 6.70 5.63
CA PHE A 183 21.60 6.49 7.00
C PHE A 183 21.13 5.15 7.56
N ILE A 184 19.87 4.77 7.30
CA ILE A 184 19.30 3.52 7.79
C ILE A 184 20.00 2.31 7.18
N PHE A 185 20.29 2.34 5.88
CA PHE A 185 21.02 1.24 5.23
C PHE A 185 22.49 1.14 5.64
N LYS A 186 23.10 2.20 6.22
CA LYS A 186 24.46 2.12 6.79
C LYS A 186 24.50 1.52 8.19
N LEU A 187 23.35 1.42 8.87
CA LEU A 187 23.24 0.83 10.20
C LEU A 187 23.21 -0.71 10.16
N PHE A 188 23.05 -1.30 8.97
CA PHE A 188 23.00 -2.75 8.72
C PHE A 188 24.06 -3.14 7.68
#